data_AF-Q6XHK7-F1
#
_entry.id   AF-Q6XHK7-F1
#
_cell.length_a   1.000
_cell.length_b   1.000
_cell.length_c   1.000
_cell.angle_alpha   90.00
_cell.angle_beta   90.00
_cell.angle_gamma   90.00
#
_symmetry.space_group_name_H-M   'P 1'
#
loop_
_entity.id
_entity.type
_entity.pdbx_description
1 polymer ?
#
loop_
_entity_poly.entity_id
_entity_poly.type
_entity_poly.pdbx_seq_one_letter_code
_entity_poly.pdbx_strand_id
1 'polypeptide(L)'
;MDCGGVFVKYVLFIFNILFVICGILLITFGSIMVSTIKDFSGVGETFTANSVAIVILVLGCIVFLVAFMGCCGAIRENSCALTSYSVVMLVLLVSQLALIIYVWVDHVQIQHSLEKIVQTIWDQRKTDALLMDTLQRSFKCCGL
;
A
#
# COMPACT_ATOMS: atom_id res chain seq x y z
N MET A 1 11.03 36.34 -7.29
CA MET A 1 10.76 34.89 -7.24
C MET A 1 12.11 34.20 -7.34
N ASP A 2 12.62 33.68 -6.23
CA ASP A 2 13.94 33.03 -6.17
C ASP A 2 13.98 31.78 -7.04
N CYS A 3 15.09 31.58 -7.75
CA CYS A 3 15.30 30.46 -8.68
C CYS A 3 15.05 29.08 -8.00
N GLY A 4 15.36 28.98 -6.70
CA GLY A 4 15.14 27.75 -5.91
C GLY A 4 13.66 27.40 -5.70
N GLY A 5 12.76 28.38 -5.59
CA GLY A 5 11.34 28.13 -5.34
C GLY A 5 10.63 27.49 -6.55
N VAL A 6 11.07 27.84 -7.76
CA VAL A 6 10.54 27.26 -9.01
C VAL A 6 11.00 25.81 -9.17
N PHE A 7 12.26 25.52 -8.87
CA PHE A 7 12.81 24.16 -8.91
C PHE A 7 12.06 23.21 -7.97
N VAL A 8 11.85 23.62 -6.71
CA VAL A 8 11.14 22.80 -5.71
C VAL A 8 9.69 22.52 -6.13
N LYS A 9 8.98 23.53 -6.68
CA LYS A 9 7.62 23.35 -7.22
C LYS A 9 7.59 22.29 -8.33
N TYR A 10 8.55 22.33 -9.25
CA TYR A 10 8.61 21.40 -10.38
C TYR A 10 8.91 19.96 -9.94
N VAL A 11 9.84 19.79 -9.00
CA VAL A 11 10.16 18.50 -8.39
C VAL A 11 8.93 17.93 -7.68
N LEU A 12 8.26 18.72 -6.83
CA LEU A 12 7.04 18.30 -6.13
C LEU A 12 5.93 17.88 -7.10
N PHE A 13 5.78 18.59 -8.22
CA PHE A 13 4.78 18.26 -9.22
C PHE A 13 5.05 16.91 -9.91
N ILE A 14 6.30 16.67 -10.33
CA ILE A 14 6.70 15.41 -10.97
C ILE A 14 6.53 14.23 -10.01
N PHE A 15 6.99 14.37 -8.76
CA PHE A 15 6.83 13.31 -7.76
C PHE A 15 5.36 13.01 -7.46
N ASN A 16 4.50 14.03 -7.31
CA ASN A 16 3.07 13.79 -7.10
C ASN A 16 2.41 13.09 -8.30
N ILE A 17 2.76 13.42 -9.54
CA ILE A 17 2.27 12.68 -10.73
C ILE A 17 2.68 11.21 -10.67
N LEU A 18 3.94 10.92 -10.31
CA LEU A 18 4.41 9.55 -10.18
C LEU A 18 3.60 8.80 -9.11
N PHE A 19 3.33 9.43 -7.96
CA PHE A 19 2.49 8.84 -6.91
C PHE A 19 1.03 8.65 -7.34
N VAL A 20 0.47 9.54 -8.17
CA VAL A 20 -0.86 9.32 -8.76
C VAL A 20 -0.87 8.06 -9.61
N ILE A 21 0.13 7.88 -10.48
CA ILE A 21 0.24 6.67 -11.33
C ILE A 21 0.38 5.42 -10.46
N CYS A 22 1.26 5.45 -9.46
CA CYS A 22 1.41 4.34 -8.52
C CYS A 22 0.11 4.05 -7.74
N GLY A 23 -0.61 5.08 -7.29
CA GLY A 23 -1.89 4.95 -6.60
C GLY A 23 -2.94 4.27 -7.47
N ILE A 24 -3.06 4.67 -8.74
CA ILE A 24 -3.96 4.03 -9.71
C ILE A 24 -3.60 2.56 -9.89
N LEU A 25 -2.30 2.23 -10.06
CA LEU A 25 -1.86 0.85 -10.18
C LEU A 25 -2.20 0.02 -8.94
N LEU A 26 -1.96 0.55 -7.73
CA LEU A 26 -2.31 -0.16 -6.50
C LEU A 26 -3.82 -0.41 -6.38
N ILE A 27 -4.65 0.57 -6.77
CA ILE A 27 -6.11 0.43 -6.76
C ILE A 27 -6.55 -0.64 -7.77
N THR A 28 -5.98 -0.65 -8.99
CA THR A 28 -6.33 -1.66 -10.00
C THR A 28 -5.91 -3.07 -9.56
N PHE A 29 -4.67 -3.23 -9.07
CA PHE A 29 -4.20 -4.51 -8.53
C PHE A 29 -5.02 -4.98 -7.32
N GLY A 30 -5.31 -4.08 -6.37
CA GLY A 30 -6.15 -4.40 -5.20
C GLY A 30 -7.56 -4.81 -5.60
N SER A 31 -8.18 -4.11 -6.55
CA SER A 31 -9.52 -4.45 -7.08
C SER A 31 -9.55 -5.84 -7.72
N ILE A 32 -8.54 -6.16 -8.54
CA ILE A 32 -8.41 -7.49 -9.16
C ILE A 32 -8.29 -8.59 -8.09
N MET A 33 -7.42 -8.41 -7.09
CA MET A 33 -7.30 -9.38 -5.99
C MET A 33 -8.61 -9.58 -5.23
N VAL A 34 -9.33 -8.50 -4.91
CA VAL A 34 -10.62 -8.60 -4.21
C VAL A 34 -11.65 -9.35 -5.05
N SER A 35 -11.68 -9.16 -6.37
CA SER A 35 -12.60 -9.92 -7.24
C SER A 35 -12.28 -11.41 -7.27
N THR A 36 -11.01 -11.80 -7.38
CA THR A 36 -10.61 -13.22 -7.42
C THR A 36 -10.95 -13.95 -6.12
N ILE A 37 -10.85 -13.28 -4.97
CA ILE A 37 -11.16 -13.89 -3.67
C ILE A 37 -12.68 -14.07 -3.46
N LYS A 38 -13.51 -13.21 -4.04
CA LYS A 38 -14.98 -13.31 -3.92
C LYS A 38 -15.57 -14.53 -4.64
N ASP A 39 -14.90 -15.03 -5.67
CA ASP A 39 -15.34 -16.22 -6.41
C ASP A 39 -15.07 -17.53 -5.64
N PHE A 40 -14.12 -17.52 -4.69
CA PHE A 40 -13.84 -18.64 -3.79
C PHE A 40 -14.59 -18.48 -2.46
N SER A 41 -15.84 -18.92 -2.42
CA SER A 41 -16.70 -18.95 -1.23
C SER A 41 -16.29 -20.07 -0.24
N GLY A 42 -15.07 -19.97 0.32
CA GLY A 42 -14.57 -20.79 1.43
C GLY A 42 -14.48 -19.96 2.72
N VAL A 43 -15.37 -20.23 3.68
CA VAL A 43 -15.68 -19.36 4.84
C VAL A 43 -14.53 -19.24 5.88
N GLY A 44 -13.44 -20.00 5.77
CA GLY A 44 -12.31 -19.97 6.71
C GLY A 44 -11.06 -19.20 6.24
N GLU A 45 -10.70 -19.31 4.96
CA GLU A 45 -9.43 -18.80 4.40
C GLU A 45 -9.59 -17.45 3.68
N THR A 46 -10.83 -17.04 3.42
CA THR A 46 -11.18 -15.76 2.81
C THR A 46 -10.84 -14.58 3.71
N PHE A 47 -10.78 -14.73 5.04
CA PHE A 47 -10.60 -13.59 5.92
C PHE A 47 -9.21 -12.94 5.80
N THR A 48 -8.15 -13.74 5.69
CA THR A 48 -6.76 -13.25 5.66
C THR A 48 -6.34 -12.75 4.28
N ALA A 49 -6.67 -13.48 3.21
CA ALA A 49 -6.39 -13.04 1.84
C ALA A 49 -7.18 -11.77 1.48
N ASN A 50 -8.45 -11.71 1.87
CA ASN A 50 -9.28 -10.52 1.67
C ASN A 50 -8.74 -9.34 2.47
N SER A 51 -8.24 -9.55 3.69
CA SER A 51 -7.64 -8.48 4.49
C SER A 51 -6.43 -7.84 3.78
N VAL A 52 -5.54 -8.64 3.19
CA VAL A 52 -4.38 -8.10 2.46
C VAL A 52 -4.81 -7.30 1.22
N ALA A 53 -5.73 -7.84 0.42
CA ALA A 53 -6.24 -7.18 -0.77
C ALA A 53 -6.95 -5.85 -0.45
N ILE A 54 -7.77 -5.83 0.61
CA ILE A 54 -8.44 -4.63 1.11
C ILE A 54 -7.41 -3.60 1.58
N VAL A 55 -6.37 -4.01 2.32
CA VAL A 55 -5.32 -3.08 2.77
C VAL A 55 -4.60 -2.45 1.60
N ILE A 56 -4.23 -3.22 0.57
CA ILE A 56 -3.58 -2.68 -0.65
C ILE A 56 -4.50 -1.66 -1.35
N LEU A 57 -5.79 -1.97 -1.46
CA LEU A 57 -6.78 -1.08 -2.08
C LEU A 57 -6.94 0.22 -1.29
N VAL A 58 -7.12 0.14 0.03
CA VAL A 58 -7.25 1.31 0.91
C VAL A 58 -5.99 2.16 0.87
N LEU A 59 -4.81 1.53 0.92
CA LEU A 59 -3.53 2.23 0.80
C LEU A 59 -3.40 2.95 -0.55
N GLY A 60 -3.76 2.29 -1.65
CA GLY A 60 -3.78 2.88 -2.99
C GLY A 60 -4.70 4.11 -3.07
N CYS A 61 -5.90 4.04 -2.49
CA CYS A 61 -6.82 5.17 -2.40
C CYS A 61 -6.22 6.35 -1.62
N ILE A 62 -5.59 6.09 -0.46
CA ILE A 62 -4.94 7.14 0.34
C ILE A 62 -3.81 7.80 -0.46
N VAL A 63 -2.94 7.00 -1.08
CA VAL A 63 -1.83 7.53 -1.91
C VAL A 63 -2.37 8.37 -3.07
N PHE A 64 -3.41 7.91 -3.76
CA PHE A 64 -4.04 8.64 -4.85
C PHE A 64 -4.63 9.98 -4.38
N LEU A 65 -5.38 9.99 -3.27
CA LEU A 65 -5.98 11.21 -2.73
C LEU A 65 -4.93 12.23 -2.28
N VAL A 66 -3.89 11.79 -1.57
CA VAL A 66 -2.80 12.65 -1.12
C VAL A 66 -2.03 13.23 -2.32
N ALA A 67 -1.74 12.42 -3.32
CA ALA A 67 -1.05 12.85 -4.53
C ALA A 67 -1.90 13.81 -5.39
N PHE A 68 -3.21 13.56 -5.48
CA PHE A 68 -4.15 14.45 -6.16
C PHE A 68 -4.25 15.81 -5.45
N MET A 69 -4.34 15.83 -4.12
CA MET A 69 -4.27 17.07 -3.33
C MET A 69 -2.93 17.80 -3.53
N GLY A 70 -1.83 17.06 -3.62
CA GLY A 70 -0.50 17.61 -3.93
C GLY A 70 -0.43 18.29 -5.31
N CYS A 71 -0.95 17.63 -6.35
CA CYS A 71 -1.06 18.20 -7.69
C CYS A 71 -1.97 19.44 -7.73
N CYS A 72 -3.16 19.38 -7.12
CA CYS A 72 -4.08 20.52 -7.05
C CYS A 72 -3.50 21.69 -6.25
N GLY A 73 -2.77 21.41 -5.16
CA GLY A 73 -2.07 22.42 -4.38
C GLY A 73 -0.97 23.11 -5.19
N ALA A 74 -0.18 22.34 -5.94
CA ALA A 74 0.89 22.87 -6.79
C ALA A 74 0.36 23.74 -7.93
N ILE A 75 -0.74 23.34 -8.58
CA ILE A 75 -1.33 24.07 -9.73
C ILE A 75 -2.04 25.35 -9.28
N ARG A 76 -2.77 25.32 -8.15
CA ARG A 76 -3.66 26.42 -7.79
C ARG A 76 -2.98 27.59 -7.08
N GLU A 77 -1.67 27.48 -6.83
CA GLU A 77 -0.87 28.43 -6.01
C GLU A 77 -1.57 28.83 -4.69
N ASN A 78 -2.44 27.94 -4.18
CA ASN A 78 -3.25 28.21 -3.00
C ASN A 78 -2.46 27.79 -1.77
N SER A 79 -1.95 28.76 -1.03
CA SER A 79 -1.19 28.56 0.21
C SER A 79 -1.92 27.68 1.22
N CYS A 80 -3.26 27.72 1.28
CA CYS A 80 -4.04 26.85 2.17
C CYS A 80 -4.00 25.37 1.74
N ALA A 81 -3.95 25.08 0.43
CA ALA A 81 -3.91 23.71 -0.09
C ALA A 81 -2.51 23.09 0.05
N LEU A 82 -1.43 23.88 -0.11
CA LEU A 82 -0.08 23.40 0.18
C LEU A 82 0.13 23.16 1.68
N THR A 83 -0.43 24.04 2.52
CA THR A 83 -0.34 23.91 3.98
C THR A 83 -1.05 22.63 4.45
N SER A 84 -2.27 22.35 3.95
CA SER A 84 -2.99 21.14 4.32
C SER A 84 -2.26 19.87 3.85
N TYR A 85 -1.70 19.87 2.63
CA TYR A 85 -0.86 18.78 2.15
C TYR A 85 0.34 18.52 3.07
N SER A 86 1.03 19.58 3.50
CA SER A 86 2.17 19.47 4.41
C SER A 86 1.78 18.90 5.78
N VAL A 87 0.64 19.32 6.33
CA VAL A 87 0.11 18.78 7.59
C VAL A 87 -0.22 17.28 7.46
N VAL A 88 -0.91 16.88 6.38
CA VAL A 88 -1.23 15.46 6.14
C VAL A 88 0.03 14.62 6.01
N MET A 89 1.04 15.10 5.27
CA MET A 89 2.33 14.41 5.14
C MET A 89 3.06 14.27 6.48
N LEU A 90 3.02 15.30 7.32
CA LEU A 90 3.62 15.26 8.65
C LEU A 90 2.92 14.22 9.54
N VAL A 91 1.58 14.17 9.52
CA VAL A 91 0.81 13.17 10.26
C VAL A 91 1.13 11.75 9.76
N LEU A 92 1.25 11.56 8.45
CA LEU A 92 1.65 10.27 7.87
C LEU A 92 3.06 9.85 8.28
N LEU A 93 3.99 10.81 8.38
CA LEU A 93 5.35 10.52 8.85
C LEU A 93 5.36 10.06 10.31
N VAL A 94 4.62 10.75 11.18
CA VAL A 94 4.48 10.35 12.59
C VAL A 94 3.80 8.98 12.71
N SER A 95 2.77 8.71 11.90
CA SER A 95 2.10 7.40 11.93
C SER A 95 3.01 6.27 11.46
N GLN A 96 3.83 6.49 10.42
CA GLN A 96 4.82 5.51 9.97
C GLN A 96 5.85 5.20 11.06
N LEU A 97 6.37 6.21 11.76
CA LEU A 97 7.30 6.01 12.87
C LEU A 97 6.66 5.20 14.00
N ALA A 98 5.41 5.52 14.36
CA ALA A 98 4.66 4.77 15.37
C ALA A 98 4.45 3.30 14.96
N LEU A 99 4.10 3.05 13.69
CA LEU A 99 3.96 1.69 13.15
C LEU A 99 5.28 0.91 13.18
N ILE A 100 6.39 1.54 12.80
CA ILE A 100 7.71 0.89 12.83
C ILE A 100 8.08 0.48 14.26
N ILE A 101 7.88 1.37 15.23
CA ILE A 101 8.16 1.08 16.65
C ILE A 101 7.23 -0.05 17.13
N TYR A 102 5.95 0.00 16.79
CA TYR A 102 4.99 -1.04 17.16
C TYR A 102 5.41 -2.42 16.62
N VAL A 103 5.76 -2.49 15.34
CA VAL A 103 6.22 -3.72 14.69
C VAL A 103 7.51 -4.24 15.31
N TRP A 104 8.41 -3.35 15.73
CA TRP A 104 9.66 -3.73 16.37
C TRP A 104 9.44 -4.34 17.76
N VAL A 105 8.56 -3.75 18.57
CA VAL A 105 8.23 -4.25 19.91
C VAL A 105 7.51 -5.59 19.83
N ASP A 106 6.56 -5.72 18.90
CA ASP A 106 5.68 -6.90 18.81
C ASP A 106 6.12 -7.92 17.74
N HIS A 107 7.39 -7.87 17.33
CA HIS A 107 7.92 -8.67 16.23
C HIS A 107 7.65 -10.17 16.37
N VAL A 108 7.64 -10.71 17.59
CA VAL A 108 7.39 -12.14 17.85
C VAL A 108 5.96 -12.53 17.49
N GLN A 109 4.95 -11.74 17.86
CA GLN A 109 3.55 -12.06 17.54
C GLN A 109 3.27 -11.90 16.04
N ILE A 110 3.93 -10.93 15.42
CA ILE A 110 3.85 -10.69 13.97
C ILE A 110 4.46 -11.87 13.21
N GLN A 111 5.61 -12.38 13.63
CA GLN A 111 6.24 -13.59 13.06
C GLN A 111 5.28 -14.78 13.14
N HIS A 112 4.69 -15.04 14.30
CA HIS A 112 3.74 -16.14 14.47
C HIS A 112 2.46 -15.96 13.62
N SER A 113 2.01 -14.73 13.43
CA SER A 113 0.87 -14.42 12.55
C SER A 113 1.21 -14.62 11.08
N LEU A 114 2.43 -14.24 10.66
CA LEU A 114 2.95 -14.48 9.31
C LEU A 114 3.10 -15.97 9.03
N GLU A 115 3.64 -16.76 9.96
CA GLU A 115 3.76 -18.21 9.82
C GLU A 115 2.38 -18.87 9.62
N LYS A 116 1.37 -18.46 10.39
CA LYS A 116 -0.01 -18.93 10.21
C LYS A 116 -0.54 -18.59 8.82
N ILE A 117 -0.29 -17.37 8.33
CA ILE A 117 -0.70 -16.95 6.98
C ILE A 117 -0.03 -17.82 5.91
N VAL A 118 1.27 -18.05 6.02
CA VAL A 118 2.01 -18.88 5.04
C VAL A 118 1.53 -20.33 5.08
N GLN A 119 1.26 -20.88 6.27
CA GLN A 119 0.67 -22.21 6.43
C GLN A 119 -0.71 -22.33 5.77
N THR A 120 -1.58 -21.34 5.95
CA THR A 120 -2.90 -21.33 5.27
C THR A 120 -2.74 -21.32 3.76
N ILE A 121 -1.89 -20.44 3.21
CA ILE A 121 -1.68 -20.38 1.76
C ILE A 121 -1.03 -21.69 1.25
N TRP A 122 -0.24 -22.38 2.08
CA TRP A 122 0.38 -23.66 1.73
C TRP A 122 -0.66 -24.78 1.60
N ASP A 123 -1.61 -24.85 2.53
CA ASP A 123 -2.71 -25.82 2.46
C ASP A 123 -3.64 -25.55 1.27
N GLN A 124 -3.82 -24.28 0.90
CA GLN A 124 -4.63 -23.85 -0.24
C GLN A 124 -3.95 -24.09 -1.62
N ARG A 125 -2.70 -24.55 -1.66
CA ARG A 125 -1.91 -24.85 -2.88
C ARG A 125 -2.62 -25.80 -3.85
N LYS A 126 -3.50 -26.69 -3.36
CA LYS A 126 -4.25 -27.64 -4.21
C LYS A 126 -5.23 -26.95 -5.15
N THR A 127 -5.66 -25.73 -4.85
CA THR A 127 -6.66 -24.98 -5.62
C THR A 127 -6.02 -23.92 -6.51
N ASP A 128 -4.98 -23.22 -6.02
CA ASP A 128 -4.26 -22.17 -6.76
C ASP A 128 -2.74 -22.25 -6.54
N ALA A 129 -2.07 -23.12 -7.31
CA ALA A 129 -0.61 -23.28 -7.25
C ALA A 129 0.17 -22.02 -7.69
N LEU A 130 -0.44 -21.17 -8.53
CA LEU A 130 0.20 -20.01 -9.13
C LEU A 130 0.60 -18.94 -8.11
N LEU A 131 -0.22 -18.74 -7.06
CA LEU A 131 0.07 -17.77 -6.00
C LEU A 131 1.28 -18.22 -5.17
N MET A 132 1.33 -19.51 -4.80
CA MET A 132 2.45 -20.09 -4.06
C MET A 132 3.74 -20.12 -4.88
N ASP A 133 3.68 -20.50 -6.16
CA ASP A 133 4.85 -20.47 -7.04
C ASP A 133 5.38 -19.04 -7.24
N THR A 134 4.50 -18.04 -7.30
CA THR A 134 4.90 -16.63 -7.41
C THR A 134 5.60 -16.15 -6.14
N LEU A 135 5.06 -16.49 -4.95
CA LEU A 135 5.71 -16.15 -3.67
C LEU A 135 7.07 -16.83 -3.54
N GLN A 136 7.15 -18.13 -3.83
CA GLN A 136 8.40 -18.90 -3.79
C GLN A 136 9.46 -18.34 -4.71
N ARG A 137 9.08 -17.94 -5.93
CA ARG A 137 9.99 -17.35 -6.91
C ARG A 137 10.44 -15.93 -6.52
N SER A 138 9.54 -15.13 -5.93
CA SER A 138 9.83 -13.76 -5.49
C SER A 138 10.79 -13.74 -4.29
N PHE A 139 10.54 -14.61 -3.29
CA PHE A 139 11.37 -14.72 -2.10
C PHE A 139 12.56 -15.68 -2.24
N LYS A 140 12.69 -16.38 -3.38
CA LYS A 140 13.70 -17.44 -3.63
C LYS A 140 13.71 -18.51 -2.53
N CYS A 141 12.54 -18.85 -2.02
CA CYS A 141 12.35 -19.90 -1.02
C CYS A 141 11.49 -21.02 -1.63
N CYS A 142 11.57 -22.23 -1.08
CA CYS A 142 10.71 -23.34 -1.46
C CYS A 142 10.29 -24.08 -0.19
N GLY A 143 8.99 -24.35 -0.08
CA GLY A 143 8.44 -24.95 1.13
C GLY A 143 8.11 -23.96 2.23
N LEU A 144 7.55 -24.53 3.29
CA LEU A 144 7.73 -24.11 4.67
C LEU A 144 8.85 -24.93 5.28
#